data_AF-A0A3D4T744-F1
#
_entry.id   AF-A0A3D4T744-F1
#
_cell.length_a   1.000
_cell.length_b   1.000
_cell.length_c   1.000
_cell.angle_alpha   90.00
_cell.angle_beta   90.00
_cell.angle_gamma   90.00
#
_symmetry.space_group_name_H-M   'P 1'
#
loop_
_entity.id
_entity.type
_entity.pdbx_description
1 polymer ?
#
loop_
_entity_poly.entity_id
_entity_poly.type
_entity_poly.pdbx_seq_one_letter_code
_entity_poly.pdbx_strand_id
1 'polypeptide(L)'
;VESAKSVSDIVCVTVHWDNETEKDLNEDQNAIVDKLLRYGADIIVGTGKNTVSAFEYRDNGDNEQALVIPSLGKVISLEDSADSFLGGIADVTVTKDSKTNQTTVNAAKLIPTVTVYEEDYSNVRVLPLSKCTEAMIAKHGFVSTDEKFTYSYIQNYYKQKFGNTLEIKY
;
A
#
# COMPACT_ATOMS: atom_id res chain seq x y z
N VAL A 1 -5.39 19.68 -8.24
CA VAL A 1 -5.11 19.60 -6.80
C VAL A 1 -5.42 20.92 -6.12
N GLU A 2 -4.81 22.04 -6.54
CA GLU A 2 -5.08 23.38 -5.98
C GLU A 2 -6.59 23.73 -5.92
N SER A 3 -7.33 23.53 -7.00
CA SER A 3 -8.78 23.77 -7.03
C SER A 3 -9.58 22.85 -6.08
N ALA A 4 -9.07 21.65 -5.77
CA ALA A 4 -9.69 20.76 -4.80
C ALA A 4 -9.36 21.20 -3.37
N LYS A 5 -8.12 21.65 -3.13
CA LYS A 5 -7.66 22.13 -1.82
C LYS A 5 -8.46 23.36 -1.36
N SER A 6 -8.88 24.24 -2.28
CA SER A 6 -9.66 25.42 -1.92
C SER A 6 -11.09 25.14 -1.46
N VAL A 7 -11.60 23.91 -1.63
CA VAL A 7 -13.00 23.55 -1.32
C VAL A 7 -13.14 22.28 -0.47
N SER A 8 -12.02 21.66 -0.04
CA SER A 8 -12.01 20.37 0.65
C SER A 8 -11.21 20.43 1.94
N ASP A 9 -11.65 19.67 2.95
CA ASP A 9 -10.90 19.48 4.19
C ASP A 9 -9.65 18.59 4.00
N ILE A 10 -9.73 17.65 3.05
CA ILE A 10 -8.65 16.73 2.65
C ILE A 10 -8.67 16.56 1.13
N VAL A 11 -7.50 16.55 0.52
CA VAL A 11 -7.31 16.19 -0.89
C VAL A 11 -6.51 14.89 -0.98
N CYS A 12 -7.17 13.85 -1.48
CA CYS A 12 -6.54 12.59 -1.85
C CYS A 12 -6.25 12.55 -3.34
N VAL A 13 -5.03 12.16 -3.72
CA VAL A 13 -4.60 12.03 -5.12
C VAL A 13 -4.15 10.61 -5.37
N THR A 14 -4.68 9.99 -6.43
CA THR A 14 -4.18 8.71 -6.93
C THR A 14 -3.30 8.96 -8.15
N VAL A 15 -2.14 8.30 -8.22
CA VAL A 15 -1.22 8.39 -9.36
C VAL A 15 -0.91 6.99 -9.88
N HIS A 16 -0.84 6.83 -11.19
CA HIS A 16 -0.42 5.59 -11.83
C HIS A 16 1.04 5.69 -12.27
N TRP A 17 1.82 4.65 -11.99
CA TRP A 17 3.24 4.54 -12.33
C TRP A 17 3.44 3.41 -13.35
N ASP A 18 4.03 3.72 -14.50
CA ASP A 18 4.26 2.72 -15.56
C ASP A 18 5.46 1.77 -15.30
N ASN A 19 6.28 2.01 -14.26
CA ASN A 19 7.47 1.19 -13.93
C ASN A 19 7.17 0.08 -12.90
N GLU A 20 6.54 -1.00 -13.35
CA GLU A 20 5.99 -2.02 -12.44
C GLU A 20 7.02 -2.74 -11.53
N THR A 21 8.29 -2.75 -11.92
CA THR A 21 9.38 -3.53 -11.30
C THR A 21 10.18 -2.77 -10.25
N GLU A 22 10.17 -1.44 -10.25
CA GLU A 22 10.95 -0.65 -9.30
C GLU A 22 10.20 -0.47 -7.99
N LYS A 23 10.81 -0.92 -6.89
CA LYS A 23 10.22 -0.86 -5.55
C LYS A 23 10.03 0.59 -5.06
N ASP A 24 11.00 1.44 -5.32
CA ASP A 24 11.03 2.83 -4.85
C ASP A 24 10.68 3.77 -6.01
N LEU A 25 10.16 4.97 -5.69
CA LEU A 25 9.89 5.98 -6.72
C LEU A 25 11.23 6.46 -7.32
N ASN A 26 11.30 6.57 -8.64
CA ASN A 26 12.45 7.18 -9.32
C ASN A 26 12.42 8.72 -9.21
N GLU A 27 13.41 9.40 -9.75
CA GLU A 27 13.54 10.87 -9.65
C GLU A 27 12.32 11.60 -10.23
N ASP A 28 11.84 11.21 -11.41
CA ASP A 28 10.67 11.81 -12.05
C ASP A 28 9.40 11.60 -11.23
N GLN A 29 9.23 10.40 -10.67
CA GLN A 29 8.08 10.08 -9.81
C GLN A 29 8.11 10.85 -8.50
N ASN A 30 9.28 11.02 -7.89
CA ASN A 30 9.43 11.89 -6.72
C ASN A 30 9.14 13.35 -7.08
N ALA A 31 9.59 13.84 -8.23
CA ALA A 31 9.28 15.20 -8.68
C ALA A 31 7.76 15.41 -8.88
N ILE A 32 7.04 14.39 -9.36
CA ILE A 32 5.57 14.40 -9.42
C ILE A 32 4.96 14.47 -8.02
N VAL A 33 5.41 13.61 -7.10
CA VAL A 33 4.94 13.63 -5.69
C VAL A 33 5.15 15.01 -5.07
N ASP A 34 6.35 15.57 -5.17
CA ASP A 34 6.68 16.88 -4.62
C ASP A 34 5.83 17.99 -5.23
N LYS A 35 5.48 17.89 -6.51
CA LYS A 35 4.58 18.83 -7.18
C LYS A 35 3.15 18.72 -6.64
N LEU A 36 2.66 17.51 -6.40
CA LEU A 36 1.33 17.28 -5.83
C LEU A 36 1.24 17.77 -4.38
N LEU A 37 2.29 17.55 -3.59
CA LEU A 37 2.42 18.07 -2.23
C LEU A 37 2.33 19.61 -2.22
N ARG A 38 3.14 20.28 -3.06
CA ARG A 38 3.10 21.76 -3.20
C ARG A 38 1.73 22.29 -3.65
N TYR A 39 0.93 21.48 -4.34
CA TYR A 39 -0.41 21.86 -4.75
C TYR A 39 -1.49 21.61 -3.70
N GLY A 40 -1.11 21.08 -2.53
CA GLY A 40 -2.00 20.85 -1.40
C GLY A 40 -2.60 19.45 -1.35
N ALA A 41 -1.91 18.42 -1.85
CA ALA A 41 -2.31 17.04 -1.61
C ALA A 41 -2.00 16.65 -0.15
N ASP A 42 -2.99 16.09 0.54
CA ASP A 42 -2.86 15.62 1.93
C ASP A 42 -2.58 14.12 1.99
N ILE A 43 -3.07 13.36 1.00
CA ILE A 43 -2.82 11.92 0.84
C ILE A 43 -2.51 11.66 -0.64
N ILE A 44 -1.42 10.94 -0.93
CA ILE A 44 -1.04 10.49 -2.26
C ILE A 44 -0.94 8.97 -2.27
N VAL A 45 -1.69 8.30 -3.14
CA VAL A 45 -1.67 6.84 -3.30
C VAL A 45 -1.23 6.48 -4.72
N GLY A 46 -0.10 5.80 -4.82
CA GLY A 46 0.42 5.28 -6.08
C GLY A 46 -0.19 3.92 -6.44
N THR A 47 -0.29 3.68 -7.74
CA THR A 47 -0.78 2.44 -8.37
C THR A 47 0.15 2.06 -9.52
N GLY A 48 0.01 0.85 -10.08
CA GLY A 48 0.81 0.39 -11.21
C GLY A 48 2.12 -0.32 -10.85
N LYS A 49 2.58 -0.23 -9.60
CA LYS A 49 3.71 -1.04 -9.10
C LYS A 49 3.25 -2.39 -8.59
N ASN A 50 4.03 -3.44 -8.84
CA ASN A 50 3.66 -4.83 -8.52
C ASN A 50 3.92 -5.22 -7.06
N THR A 51 4.57 -4.34 -6.27
CA THR A 51 4.90 -4.60 -4.87
C THR A 51 4.37 -3.51 -3.96
N VAL A 52 4.12 -3.87 -2.70
CA VAL A 52 3.76 -2.92 -1.65
C VAL A 52 5.00 -2.12 -1.24
N SER A 53 4.85 -0.80 -1.09
CA SER A 53 5.92 0.13 -0.68
C SER A 53 5.61 0.77 0.67
N ALA A 54 6.65 1.09 1.45
CA ALA A 54 6.52 1.71 2.76
C ALA A 54 5.77 3.04 2.70
N PHE A 55 4.98 3.33 3.73
CA PHE A 55 4.26 4.59 3.83
C PHE A 55 5.19 5.66 4.38
N GLU A 56 5.13 6.86 3.82
CA GLU A 56 5.99 7.98 4.17
C GLU A 56 5.13 9.19 4.52
N TYR A 57 5.51 9.89 5.59
CA TYR A 57 4.99 11.23 5.83
C TYR A 57 6.00 12.23 5.27
N ARG A 58 5.55 13.07 4.35
CA ARG A 58 6.36 14.12 3.73
C ARG A 58 5.82 15.49 4.09
N ASP A 59 6.71 16.46 4.23
CA ASP A 59 6.34 17.86 4.42
C ASP A 59 5.64 18.38 3.16
N ASN A 60 4.49 19.04 3.34
CA ASN A 60 3.73 19.63 2.22
C ASN A 60 4.10 21.09 1.93
N GLY A 61 5.01 21.70 2.70
CA GLY A 61 5.47 23.07 2.55
C GLY A 61 4.93 24.05 3.60
N ASP A 62 3.93 23.66 4.39
CA ASP A 62 3.25 24.53 5.38
C ASP A 62 3.43 24.04 6.84
N ASN A 63 4.49 23.27 7.13
CA ASN A 63 4.71 22.54 8.40
C ASN A 63 3.62 21.49 8.72
N GLU A 64 2.83 21.09 7.72
CA GLU A 64 1.88 19.99 7.82
C GLU A 64 2.47 18.74 7.15
N GLN A 65 2.09 17.56 7.65
CA GLN A 65 2.54 16.29 7.10
C GLN A 65 1.47 15.70 6.19
N ALA A 66 1.85 15.37 4.95
CA ALA A 66 1.04 14.62 4.01
C ALA A 66 1.47 13.14 3.96
N LEU A 67 0.50 12.25 3.79
CA LEU A 67 0.75 10.81 3.67
C LEU A 67 1.03 10.45 2.21
N VAL A 68 2.19 9.87 1.94
CA VAL A 68 2.58 9.32 0.64
C VAL A 68 2.66 7.80 0.74
N ILE A 69 1.86 7.12 -0.05
CA ILE A 69 1.84 5.66 -0.22
C ILE A 69 2.29 5.38 -1.65
N PRO A 70 3.57 5.05 -1.92
CA PRO A 70 4.06 4.88 -3.28
C PRO A 70 3.37 3.74 -4.05
N SER A 71 2.94 2.69 -3.34
CA SER A 71 2.21 1.55 -3.91
C SER A 71 1.58 0.70 -2.81
N LEU A 72 0.36 0.22 -3.07
CA LEU A 72 -0.31 -0.82 -2.27
C LEU A 72 -0.16 -2.24 -2.88
N GLY A 73 0.61 -2.38 -3.95
CA GLY A 73 0.71 -3.62 -4.72
C GLY A 73 -0.54 -3.93 -5.51
N LYS A 74 -0.63 -5.16 -6.05
CA LYS A 74 -1.81 -5.62 -6.78
C LYS A 74 -2.93 -5.94 -5.80
N VAL A 75 -4.15 -5.52 -6.16
CA VAL A 75 -5.36 -5.96 -5.45
C VAL A 75 -5.54 -7.47 -5.61
N ILE A 76 -5.32 -7.98 -6.83
CA ILE A 76 -5.41 -9.39 -7.21
C ILE A 76 -4.29 -9.71 -8.21
N SER A 77 -3.62 -10.84 -8.04
CA SER A 77 -2.57 -11.31 -8.96
C SER A 77 -2.66 -12.81 -9.22
N LEU A 78 -2.56 -13.19 -10.49
CA LEU A 78 -2.41 -14.59 -10.94
C LEU A 78 -1.09 -14.76 -11.73
N GLU A 79 -0.14 -13.85 -11.51
CA GLU A 79 1.17 -13.90 -12.17
C GLU A 79 2.10 -14.91 -11.49
N ASP A 80 3.25 -15.16 -12.10
CA ASP A 80 4.18 -16.20 -11.67
C ASP A 80 5.31 -15.65 -10.77
N SER A 81 4.97 -14.79 -9.78
CA SER A 81 5.96 -14.32 -8.81
C SER A 81 5.39 -14.15 -7.40
N ALA A 82 6.13 -14.64 -6.40
CA ALA A 82 5.73 -14.67 -5.00
C ALA A 82 5.31 -13.30 -4.45
N ASP A 83 6.08 -12.25 -4.75
CA ASP A 83 5.82 -10.89 -4.28
C ASP A 83 4.55 -10.28 -4.91
N SER A 84 4.17 -10.70 -6.12
CA SER A 84 3.00 -10.14 -6.82
C SER A 84 1.68 -10.52 -6.17
N PHE A 85 1.64 -11.61 -5.39
CA PHE A 85 0.45 -12.02 -4.63
C PHE A 85 0.24 -11.15 -3.38
N LEU A 86 1.23 -10.34 -3.02
CA LEU A 86 1.25 -9.58 -1.77
C LEU A 86 0.80 -8.14 -2.04
N GLY A 87 -0.34 -7.79 -1.47
CA GLY A 87 -0.96 -6.46 -1.57
C GLY A 87 -1.17 -5.81 -0.21
N GLY A 88 -1.94 -4.73 -0.21
CA GLY A 88 -2.24 -3.98 0.99
C GLY A 88 -3.53 -3.20 0.90
N ILE A 89 -4.16 -3.01 2.05
CA ILE A 89 -5.18 -1.98 2.26
C ILE A 89 -4.58 -0.95 3.21
N ALA A 90 -4.68 0.34 2.86
CA ALA A 90 -4.31 1.42 3.77
C ALA A 90 -5.49 1.75 4.68
N ASP A 91 -5.29 1.61 5.99
CA ASP A 91 -6.18 2.16 7.01
C ASP A 91 -5.63 3.52 7.45
N VAL A 92 -6.35 4.60 7.13
CA VAL A 92 -5.91 5.99 7.34
C VAL A 92 -6.88 6.71 8.26
N THR A 93 -6.34 7.26 9.35
CA THR A 93 -7.10 8.06 10.32
C THR A 93 -6.87 9.55 10.06
N VAL A 94 -7.97 10.27 9.85
CA VAL A 94 -7.99 11.72 9.70
C VAL A 94 -8.80 12.34 10.84
N THR A 95 -8.26 13.38 11.49
CA THR A 95 -8.95 14.14 12.53
C THR A 95 -9.17 15.58 12.09
N LYS A 96 -10.34 16.14 12.42
CA LYS A 96 -10.64 17.56 12.26
C LYS A 96 -10.85 18.22 13.61
N ASP A 97 -10.09 19.26 13.90
CA ASP A 97 -10.32 20.10 15.07
C ASP A 97 -11.48 21.07 14.80
N SER A 98 -12.58 20.91 15.54
CA SER A 98 -13.78 21.75 15.37
C SER A 98 -13.62 23.22 15.75
N LYS A 99 -12.59 23.58 16.53
CA LYS A 99 -12.32 24.96 16.96
C LYS A 99 -11.47 25.70 15.93
N THR A 100 -10.47 25.02 15.37
CA THR A 100 -9.55 25.63 14.39
C THR A 100 -9.93 25.33 12.94
N ASN A 101 -10.83 24.37 12.71
CA ASN A 101 -11.12 23.76 11.41
C ASN A 101 -9.92 23.08 10.73
N GLN A 102 -8.81 22.90 11.45
CA GLN A 102 -7.63 22.21 10.92
C GLN A 102 -7.92 20.71 10.79
N THR A 103 -7.51 20.12 9.68
CA THR A 103 -7.61 18.68 9.44
C THR A 103 -6.21 18.08 9.36
N THR A 104 -6.01 16.89 9.94
CA THR A 104 -4.70 16.25 10.04
C THR A 104 -4.81 14.76 9.73
N VAL A 105 -3.84 14.23 8.98
CA VAL A 105 -3.66 12.78 8.80
C VAL A 105 -2.83 12.27 9.98
N ASN A 106 -3.49 11.67 10.98
CA ASN A 106 -2.87 11.33 12.27
C ASN A 106 -2.10 10.02 12.25
N ALA A 107 -2.62 9.04 11.50
CA ALA A 107 -2.07 7.70 11.47
C ALA A 107 -2.43 7.02 10.16
N ALA A 108 -1.53 6.14 9.73
CA ALA A 108 -1.73 5.29 8.58
C ALA A 108 -1.12 3.93 8.89
N LYS A 109 -1.88 2.86 8.63
CA LYS A 109 -1.45 1.49 8.85
C LYS A 109 -1.70 0.66 7.59
N LEU A 110 -0.83 -0.31 7.38
CA LEU A 110 -1.01 -1.31 6.35
C LEU A 110 -1.76 -2.51 6.93
N ILE A 111 -2.87 -2.88 6.30
CA ILE A 111 -3.51 -4.19 6.40
C ILE A 111 -2.95 -5.06 5.28
N PRO A 112 -2.06 -6.03 5.57
CA PRO A 112 -1.51 -6.90 4.55
C PRO A 112 -2.59 -7.77 3.90
N THR A 113 -2.55 -7.93 2.58
CA THR A 113 -3.47 -8.81 1.85
C THR A 113 -2.70 -9.81 0.97
N VAL A 114 -3.24 -11.00 0.82
CA VAL A 114 -2.66 -12.06 0.00
C VAL A 114 -3.70 -12.49 -1.05
N THR A 115 -3.31 -12.53 -2.32
CA THR A 115 -4.07 -13.27 -3.32
C THR A 115 -3.85 -14.75 -3.08
N VAL A 116 -4.93 -15.51 -2.90
CA VAL A 116 -4.91 -16.95 -2.68
C VAL A 116 -5.72 -17.63 -3.76
N TYR A 117 -5.11 -18.58 -4.46
CA TYR A 117 -5.78 -19.45 -5.43
C TYR A 117 -5.23 -20.88 -5.30
N GLU A 118 -6.02 -21.88 -5.71
CA GLU A 118 -5.66 -23.30 -5.68
C GLU A 118 -5.25 -23.78 -7.10
N GLU A 119 -5.06 -25.09 -7.31
CA GLU A 119 -4.74 -25.64 -8.63
C GLU A 119 -5.69 -25.15 -9.73
N ASP A 120 -5.17 -25.05 -10.95
CA ASP A 120 -5.88 -24.56 -12.15
C ASP A 120 -6.47 -23.14 -12.00
N TYR A 121 -5.86 -22.29 -11.16
CA TYR A 121 -6.33 -20.94 -10.85
C TYR A 121 -7.76 -20.91 -10.28
N SER A 122 -8.14 -21.96 -9.53
CA SER A 122 -9.45 -22.06 -8.90
C SER A 122 -9.49 -21.33 -7.54
N ASN A 123 -10.70 -21.01 -7.06
CA ASN A 123 -10.94 -20.43 -5.74
C ASN A 123 -10.16 -19.13 -5.43
N VAL A 124 -9.99 -18.29 -6.47
CA VAL A 124 -9.24 -17.02 -6.38
C VAL A 124 -9.93 -16.06 -5.40
N ARG A 125 -9.18 -15.64 -4.39
CA ARG A 125 -9.64 -14.73 -3.33
C ARG A 125 -8.52 -13.78 -2.96
N VAL A 126 -8.89 -12.60 -2.47
CA VAL A 126 -7.97 -11.67 -1.81
C VAL A 126 -8.35 -11.65 -0.35
N LEU A 127 -7.42 -12.06 0.52
CA LEU A 127 -7.67 -12.19 1.94
C LEU A 127 -6.72 -11.30 2.73
N PRO A 128 -7.17 -10.61 3.78
CA PRO A 128 -6.27 -10.08 4.79
C PRO A 128 -5.36 -11.20 5.30
N LEU A 129 -4.08 -10.92 5.52
CA LEU A 129 -3.11 -11.92 6.02
C LEU A 129 -3.59 -12.57 7.33
N SER A 130 -4.31 -11.84 8.17
CA SER A 130 -4.93 -12.34 9.41
C SER A 130 -6.00 -13.40 9.21
N LYS A 131 -6.51 -13.57 7.99
CA LYS A 131 -7.47 -14.60 7.60
C LYS A 131 -6.81 -15.76 6.85
N CYS A 132 -5.51 -15.66 6.56
CA CYS A 132 -4.75 -16.73 5.96
C CYS A 132 -4.28 -17.72 7.03
N THR A 133 -4.12 -18.98 6.64
CA THR A 133 -3.53 -20.03 7.48
C THR A 133 -2.40 -20.71 6.72
N GLU A 134 -1.48 -21.35 7.43
CA GLU A 134 -0.39 -22.11 6.80
C GLU A 134 -0.91 -23.20 5.85
N ALA A 135 -1.97 -23.91 6.23
CA ALA A 135 -2.61 -24.91 5.39
C ALA A 135 -3.24 -24.33 4.12
N MET A 136 -3.74 -23.08 4.16
CA MET A 136 -4.26 -22.41 2.97
C MET A 136 -3.13 -22.01 2.02
N ILE A 137 -2.02 -21.47 2.55
CA ILE A 137 -0.87 -21.10 1.72
C ILE A 137 -0.17 -22.34 1.15
N ALA A 138 -0.09 -23.43 1.89
CA ALA A 138 0.47 -24.70 1.39
C ALA A 138 -0.32 -25.30 0.21
N LYS A 139 -1.61 -24.95 0.08
CA LYS A 139 -2.46 -25.34 -1.07
C LYS A 139 -2.45 -24.34 -2.21
N HIS A 140 -1.70 -23.25 -2.07
CA HIS A 140 -1.68 -22.21 -3.07
C HIS A 140 -1.09 -22.75 -4.39
N GLY A 141 -1.73 -22.48 -5.54
CA GLY A 141 -1.34 -23.07 -6.83
C GLY A 141 0.14 -22.81 -7.20
N PHE A 142 0.67 -21.65 -6.80
CA PHE A 142 2.07 -21.28 -6.98
C PHE A 142 3.10 -22.13 -6.20
N VAL A 143 2.71 -22.83 -5.12
CA VAL A 143 3.66 -23.62 -4.30
C VAL A 143 4.35 -24.70 -5.13
N SER A 144 3.65 -25.26 -6.12
CA SER A 144 4.21 -26.21 -7.08
C SER A 144 5.32 -25.63 -7.96
N THR A 145 5.31 -24.31 -8.16
CA THR A 145 6.31 -23.57 -8.95
C THR A 145 7.48 -23.10 -8.08
N ASP A 146 7.20 -22.64 -6.86
CA ASP A 146 8.22 -22.26 -5.87
C ASP A 146 7.81 -22.65 -4.45
N GLU A 147 8.40 -23.75 -3.95
CA GLU A 147 8.17 -24.28 -2.61
C GLU A 147 8.59 -23.31 -1.49
N LYS A 148 9.36 -22.25 -1.80
CA LYS A 148 9.71 -21.21 -0.83
C LYS A 148 8.53 -20.30 -0.49
N PHE A 149 7.48 -20.29 -1.31
CA PHE A 149 6.26 -19.55 -1.03
C PHE A 149 5.48 -20.18 0.12
N THR A 150 5.87 -19.81 1.33
CA THR A 150 5.32 -20.33 2.59
C THR A 150 4.63 -19.23 3.38
N TYR A 151 3.80 -19.59 4.36
CA TYR A 151 3.19 -18.61 5.26
C TYR A 151 4.26 -17.77 6.00
N SER A 152 5.35 -18.40 6.44
CA SER A 152 6.50 -17.71 7.06
C SER A 152 7.18 -16.74 6.09
N TYR A 153 7.34 -17.10 4.81
CA TYR A 153 7.85 -16.19 3.79
C TYR A 153 7.00 -14.91 3.70
N ILE A 154 5.67 -15.06 3.64
CA ILE A 154 4.74 -13.92 3.56
C ILE A 154 4.83 -13.06 4.82
N GLN A 155 4.82 -13.67 6.01
CA GLN A 155 4.98 -12.93 7.27
C GLN A 155 6.30 -12.16 7.31
N ASN A 156 7.39 -12.77 6.86
CA ASN A 156 8.71 -12.14 6.81
C ASN A 156 8.76 -10.98 5.81
N TYR A 157 8.13 -11.12 4.64
CA TYR A 157 8.01 -10.04 3.65
C TYR A 157 7.41 -8.79 4.29
N TYR A 158 6.25 -8.93 4.94
CA TYR A 158 5.57 -7.79 5.55
C TYR A 158 6.33 -7.26 6.78
N LYS A 159 6.87 -8.14 7.62
CA LYS A 159 7.61 -7.73 8.82
C LYS A 159 8.86 -6.92 8.48
N GLN A 160 9.62 -7.34 7.47
CA GLN A 160 10.83 -6.64 7.05
C GLN A 160 10.52 -5.29 6.40
N LYS A 161 9.47 -5.20 5.58
CA LYS A 161 9.14 -3.97 4.85
C LYS A 161 8.32 -2.95 5.65
N PHE A 162 7.53 -3.39 6.63
CA PHE A 162 6.49 -2.55 7.24
C PHE A 162 6.47 -2.55 8.77
N GLY A 163 7.47 -3.11 9.45
CA GLY A 163 7.47 -3.40 10.89
C GLY A 163 6.69 -2.43 11.80
N ASN A 164 6.94 -1.12 11.70
CA ASN A 164 6.28 -0.09 12.55
C ASN A 164 4.90 0.38 12.05
N THR A 165 4.55 0.09 10.80
CA THR A 165 3.33 0.54 10.10
C THR A 165 2.29 -0.58 9.96
N LEU A 166 2.61 -1.80 10.40
CA LEU A 166 1.67 -2.92 10.38
C LEU A 166 0.57 -2.76 11.43
N GLU A 167 -0.68 -2.98 11.03
CA GLU A 167 -1.79 -3.02 11.98
C GLU A 167 -1.71 -4.20 12.95
N ILE A 168 -1.08 -5.30 12.52
CA ILE A 168 -1.01 -6.55 13.26
C ILE A 168 0.45 -6.85 13.63
N LYS A 169 0.66 -7.17 14.90
CA LYS A 169 1.91 -7.75 15.40
C LYS A 169 1.74 -9.27 15.44
N TYR A 170 2.48 -9.99 14.61
CA TYR A 170 2.56 -11.44 14.59
C TYR A 170 3.85 -11.90 15.28
#